data_AF-A0A9X9ADB3-F1
#
_entry.id   AF-A0A9X9ADB3-F1
#
_cell.length_a   1.000
_cell.length_b   1.000
_cell.length_c   1.000
_cell.angle_alpha   90.00
_cell.angle_beta   90.00
_cell.angle_gamma   90.00
#
_symmetry.space_group_name_H-M   'P 1'
#
loop_
_entity.id
_entity.type
_entity.pdbx_description
1 polymer ?
#
loop_
_entity_poly.entity_id
_entity_poly.type
_entity_poly.pdbx_seq_one_letter_code
_entity_poly.pdbx_strand_id
1 'polypeptide(L)'
;GGGFKQILIDSGVGNAIAQMSEHLALSPIVLAFIVAGLIRIATGSATVALTTAAGIVSPIVENTTGVNLELLVIATGAGALMFSHVNDAGFWMVKEYLGLTVKETFKTWTVLETLLSFIAFGGVLLLDMFV
;
A
#
# COMPACT_ATOMS: atom_id res chain seq x y z
N GLY A 1 15.10 3.81 0.53
CA GLY A 1 13.72 4.30 0.31
C GLY A 1 13.66 5.78 0.01
N GLY A 2 14.30 6.65 0.81
CA GLY A 2 14.13 8.12 0.74
C GLY A 2 14.37 8.79 -0.62
N GLY A 3 15.42 8.40 -1.36
CA GLY A 3 15.71 8.99 -2.68
C GLY A 3 14.63 8.71 -3.74
N PHE A 4 14.09 7.48 -3.80
CA PHE A 4 12.99 7.13 -4.71
C PHE A 4 11.68 7.83 -4.33
N LYS A 5 11.41 7.97 -3.02
CA LYS A 5 10.31 8.80 -2.52
C LYS A 5 10.43 10.24 -3.03
N GLN A 6 11.61 10.85 -2.93
CA GLN A 6 11.80 12.23 -3.36
C GLN A 6 11.60 12.37 -4.88
N ILE A 7 12.12 11.44 -5.68
CA ILE A 7 11.88 11.41 -7.14
C ILE A 7 10.39 11.29 -7.46
N LEU A 8 9.63 10.46 -6.74
CA LEU A 8 8.18 10.33 -6.95
C LEU A 8 7.41 11.61 -6.58
N ILE A 9 7.80 12.28 -5.49
CA ILE A 9 7.24 13.57 -5.11
C ILE A 9 7.56 14.62 -6.18
N ASP A 10 8.84 14.71 -6.59
CA ASP A 10 9.34 15.67 -7.58
C ASP A 10 8.75 15.42 -8.98
N SER A 11 8.41 14.17 -9.31
CA SER A 11 7.76 13.79 -10.57
C SER A 11 6.29 14.20 -10.66
N GLY A 12 5.70 14.71 -9.56
CA GLY A 12 4.31 15.14 -9.52
C GLY A 12 3.31 14.00 -9.35
N VAL A 13 3.75 12.76 -9.08
CA VAL A 13 2.85 11.62 -8.81
C VAL A 13 1.97 11.90 -7.59
N GLY A 14 2.49 12.55 -6.55
CA GLY A 14 1.70 12.96 -5.40
C GLY A 14 0.55 13.92 -5.76
N ASN A 15 0.81 14.88 -6.67
CA ASN A 15 -0.19 15.82 -7.15
C ASN A 15 -1.25 15.13 -8.02
N ALA A 16 -0.85 14.18 -8.87
CA ALA A 16 -1.78 13.40 -9.67
C ALA A 16 -2.72 12.56 -8.79
N ILE A 17 -2.18 11.95 -7.72
CA ILE A 17 -2.95 11.18 -6.74
C ILE A 17 -3.92 12.09 -5.95
N ALA A 18 -3.45 13.28 -5.54
CA ALA A 18 -4.30 14.28 -4.87
C ALA A 18 -5.46 14.75 -5.78
N GLN A 19 -5.18 15.08 -7.04
CA GLN A 19 -6.22 15.44 -8.02
C GLN A 19 -7.21 14.29 -8.27
N MET A 20 -6.73 13.05 -8.33
CA MET A 20 -7.59 11.87 -8.43
C MET A 20 -8.54 11.76 -7.23
N SER A 21 -8.07 12.12 -6.04
CA SER A 21 -8.85 12.08 -4.80
C SER A 21 -9.95 13.14 -4.78
N GLU A 22 -9.63 14.36 -5.22
CA GLU A 22 -10.59 15.45 -5.38
C GLU A 22 -11.69 15.10 -6.40
N HIS A 23 -11.34 14.40 -7.49
CA HIS A 23 -12.29 14.05 -8.55
C HIS A 23 -13.13 12.80 -8.25
N LEU A 24 -12.59 11.85 -7.48
CA LEU A 24 -13.26 10.57 -7.20
C LEU A 24 -14.03 10.54 -5.88
N ALA A 25 -13.98 11.63 -5.08
CA ALA A 25 -14.57 11.68 -3.73
C ALA A 25 -14.18 10.47 -2.87
N LEU A 26 -12.95 9.97 -3.04
CA LEU A 26 -12.46 8.81 -2.30
C LEU A 26 -12.07 9.22 -0.88
N SER A 27 -12.44 8.40 0.11
CA SER A 27 -11.95 8.56 1.47
C SER A 27 -10.41 8.50 1.47
N PRO A 28 -9.71 9.36 2.23
CA PRO A 28 -8.26 9.32 2.38
C PRO A 28 -7.72 7.94 2.81
N ILE A 29 -8.50 7.17 3.55
CA ILE A 29 -8.16 5.78 3.94
C ILE A 29 -8.06 4.86 2.73
N VAL A 30 -9.04 4.96 1.82
CA VAL A 30 -9.07 4.18 0.57
C VAL A 30 -7.91 4.58 -0.33
N LEU A 31 -7.66 5.88 -0.43
CA LEU A 31 -6.55 6.41 -1.20
C LEU A 31 -5.21 5.87 -0.70
N ALA A 32 -4.97 5.93 0.60
CA ALA A 32 -3.72 5.49 1.21
C ALA A 32 -3.45 4.00 0.93
N PHE A 33 -4.48 3.16 1.02
CA PHE A 33 -4.40 1.74 0.66
C PHE A 33 -4.01 1.53 -0.81
N ILE A 34 -4.69 2.21 -1.74
CA ILE A 34 -4.45 2.08 -3.18
C ILE A 34 -3.03 2.53 -3.53
N VAL A 35 -2.61 3.70 -3.03
CA VAL A 35 -1.29 4.27 -3.32
C VAL A 35 -0.19 3.36 -2.79
N ALA A 36 -0.32 2.87 -1.55
CA ALA A 36 0.63 1.90 -0.99
C ALA A 36 0.69 0.62 -1.81
N GLY A 37 -0.47 0.09 -2.25
CA GLY A 37 -0.56 -1.09 -3.11
C GLY A 37 0.12 -0.90 -4.48
N LEU A 38 -0.10 0.24 -5.14
CA LEU A 38 0.54 0.53 -6.43
C LEU A 38 2.07 0.62 -6.29
N ILE A 39 2.56 1.31 -5.26
CA ILE A 39 4.00 1.40 -5.00
C ILE A 39 4.56 0.03 -4.64
N ARG A 40 3.83 -0.78 -3.88
CA ARG A 40 4.22 -2.15 -3.55
C ARG A 40 4.38 -3.01 -4.80
N ILE A 41 3.42 -2.98 -5.71
CA ILE A 41 3.49 -3.70 -6.99
C ILE A 41 4.70 -3.25 -7.82
N ALA A 42 4.98 -1.95 -7.85
CA ALA A 42 6.09 -1.39 -8.62
C ALA A 42 7.47 -1.72 -8.01
N THR A 43 7.60 -1.58 -6.69
CA THR A 43 8.90 -1.62 -6.00
C THR A 43 9.25 -2.96 -5.39
N GLY A 44 8.27 -3.82 -5.11
CA GLY A 44 8.49 -5.12 -4.49
C GLY A 44 8.97 -5.05 -3.04
N SER A 45 8.99 -3.89 -2.37
CA SER A 45 9.40 -3.77 -0.96
C SER A 45 8.29 -3.16 -0.11
N ALA A 46 7.84 -3.88 0.93
CA ALA A 46 6.81 -3.42 1.84
C ALA A 46 7.23 -2.14 2.58
N THR A 47 8.49 -2.05 3.01
CA THR A 47 8.99 -0.88 3.73
C THR A 47 9.13 0.34 2.83
N VAL A 48 9.59 0.17 1.58
CA VAL A 48 9.64 1.25 0.60
C VAL A 48 8.24 1.71 0.22
N ALA A 49 7.31 0.78 0.00
CA ALA A 49 5.91 1.08 -0.30
C ALA A 49 5.26 1.89 0.83
N LEU A 50 5.37 1.43 2.08
CA LEU A 50 4.85 2.11 3.25
C LEU A 50 5.42 3.53 3.39
N THR A 51 6.76 3.66 3.41
CA THR A 51 7.42 4.97 3.64
C THR A 51 7.17 5.97 2.51
N THR A 52 7.03 5.49 1.28
CA THR A 52 6.73 6.32 0.12
C THR A 52 5.27 6.75 0.14
N ALA A 53 4.33 5.81 0.34
CA ALA A 53 2.91 6.11 0.42
C ALA A 53 2.59 7.06 1.56
N ALA A 54 3.17 6.86 2.75
CA ALA A 54 3.04 7.78 3.88
C ALA A 54 3.49 9.20 3.52
N GLY A 55 4.56 9.33 2.73
CA GLY A 55 5.04 10.62 2.23
C GLY A 55 4.09 11.31 1.26
N ILE A 56 3.37 10.54 0.44
CA ILE A 56 2.39 11.05 -0.52
C ILE A 56 1.08 11.42 0.17
N VAL A 57 0.66 10.62 1.16
CA VAL A 57 -0.61 10.79 1.86
C VAL A 57 -0.54 11.91 2.91
N SER A 58 0.62 12.15 3.53
CA SER A 58 0.80 13.20 4.57
C SER A 58 0.16 14.55 4.24
N PRO A 59 0.43 15.21 3.09
CA PRO A 59 -0.17 16.52 2.78
C PRO A 59 -1.69 16.47 2.55
N ILE A 60 -2.25 15.31 2.22
CA ILE A 60 -3.70 15.13 1.99
C ILE A 60 -4.45 15.17 3.32
N VAL A 61 -3.85 14.61 4.37
CA VAL A 61 -4.42 14.55 5.72
C VAL A 61 -4.40 15.91 6.39
N GLU A 62 -3.34 16.70 6.17
CA GLU A 62 -3.23 18.06 6.73
C GLU A 62 -4.38 18.98 6.29
N ASN A 63 -4.97 18.70 5.13
CA ASN A 63 -6.08 19.47 4.56
C ASN A 63 -7.45 18.81 4.73
N THR A 64 -7.52 17.62 5.35
CA THR A 64 -8.78 16.87 5.52
C THR A 64 -9.12 16.69 6.99
N THR A 65 -10.22 17.28 7.45
CA THR A 65 -10.71 17.10 8.82
C THR A 65 -11.56 15.83 8.93
N GLY A 66 -11.52 15.17 10.09
CA GLY A 66 -12.36 14.00 10.39
C GLY A 66 -11.79 12.65 9.95
N VAL A 67 -10.53 12.58 9.50
CA VAL A 67 -9.87 11.30 9.20
C VAL A 67 -9.20 10.76 10.47
N ASN A 68 -9.49 9.51 10.82
CA ASN A 68 -8.77 8.81 11.87
C ASN A 68 -7.34 8.44 11.40
N LEU A 69 -6.33 9.02 12.05
CA LEU A 69 -4.92 8.86 11.65
C LEU A 69 -4.41 7.44 11.89
N GLU A 70 -4.87 6.79 12.95
CA GLU A 70 -4.49 5.44 13.31
C GLU A 70 -4.98 4.45 12.24
N LEU A 71 -6.23 4.57 11.82
CA LEU A 71 -6.83 3.77 10.75
C LEU A 71 -6.16 4.03 9.40
N LEU A 72 -5.79 5.28 9.12
CA LEU A 72 -5.03 5.64 7.92
C LEU A 72 -3.66 4.94 7.86
N VAL A 73 -2.92 4.92 8.97
CA VAL A 73 -1.63 4.23 9.06
C VAL A 73 -1.80 2.72 8.84
N ILE A 74 -2.84 2.13 9.44
CA ILE A 74 -3.14 0.70 9.25
C ILE A 74 -3.51 0.41 7.79
N ALA A 75 -4.35 1.24 7.16
CA ALA A 75 -4.70 1.09 5.74
C ALA A 75 -3.49 1.22 4.81
N THR A 76 -2.59 2.16 5.10
CA THR A 76 -1.33 2.31 4.36
C THR A 76 -0.47 1.05 4.50
N GLY A 77 -0.36 0.50 5.72
CA GLY A 77 0.33 -0.76 5.97
C GLY A 77 -0.29 -1.95 5.25
N ALA A 78 -1.62 -2.05 5.26
CA ALA A 78 -2.36 -3.08 4.56
C ALA A 78 -2.07 -3.04 3.05
N GLY A 79 -2.10 -1.86 2.42
CA GLY A 79 -1.78 -1.71 1.00
C GLY A 79 -0.33 -2.09 0.68
N ALA A 80 0.61 -1.78 1.58
CA ALA A 80 2.03 -2.11 1.40
C ALA A 80 2.35 -3.61 1.41
N LEU A 81 1.41 -4.48 1.76
CA LEU A 81 1.54 -5.95 1.68
C LEU A 81 0.92 -6.54 0.41
N MET A 82 0.19 -5.75 -0.37
CA MET A 82 -0.57 -6.27 -1.50
C MET A 82 0.33 -6.83 -2.61
N PHE A 83 -0.04 -8.00 -3.14
CA PHE A 83 0.47 -8.52 -4.41
C PHE A 83 2.01 -8.63 -4.50
N SER A 84 2.62 -9.35 -3.57
CA SER A 84 4.04 -9.70 -3.61
C SER A 84 4.37 -10.65 -4.77
N HIS A 85 5.31 -10.28 -5.65
CA HIS A 85 5.68 -11.06 -6.84
C HIS A 85 7.20 -11.09 -7.06
N VAL A 86 7.65 -11.34 -8.30
CA VAL A 86 9.07 -11.56 -8.66
C VAL A 86 10.02 -10.40 -8.32
N ASN A 87 9.50 -9.19 -8.07
CA ASN A 87 10.32 -8.06 -7.60
C ASN A 87 10.48 -7.98 -6.07
N ASP A 88 9.85 -8.89 -5.32
CA ASP A 88 9.92 -8.95 -3.87
C ASP A 88 10.91 -10.03 -3.37
N ALA A 89 11.82 -9.62 -2.50
CA ALA A 89 12.74 -10.55 -1.83
C ALA A 89 12.00 -11.61 -0.99
N GLY A 90 10.87 -11.27 -0.38
CA GLY A 90 10.02 -12.19 0.39
C GLY A 90 9.48 -13.34 -0.46
N PHE A 91 9.08 -13.04 -1.70
CA PHE A 91 8.61 -14.05 -2.67
C PHE A 91 9.69 -15.10 -2.94
N TRP A 92 10.93 -14.66 -3.19
CA TRP A 92 12.05 -15.56 -3.46
C TRP A 92 12.48 -16.33 -2.22
N MET A 93 12.51 -15.68 -1.05
CA MET A 93 12.83 -16.34 0.22
C MET A 93 11.88 -17.51 0.50
N VAL A 94 10.57 -17.31 0.31
CA VAL A 94 9.56 -18.34 0.53
C VAL A 94 9.65 -19.45 -0.50
N LYS A 95 9.89 -19.09 -1.78
CA LYS A 95 10.14 -20.07 -2.84
C LYS A 95 11.30 -21.00 -2.46
N GLU A 96 12.45 -20.44 -2.08
CA GLU A 96 13.66 -21.23 -1.76
C GLU A 96 13.49 -22.05 -0.47
N TYR A 97 12.94 -21.47 0.59
CA TYR A 97 12.75 -22.18 1.86
C TYR A 97 11.79 -23.36 1.78
N LEU A 98 10.76 -23.25 0.93
CA LEU A 98 9.75 -24.29 0.77
C LEU A 98 10.00 -25.19 -0.46
N GLY A 99 11.06 -24.94 -1.24
CA GLY A 99 11.38 -25.71 -2.45
C GLY A 99 10.31 -25.61 -3.55
N LEU A 100 9.58 -24.49 -3.60
CA LEU A 100 8.45 -24.31 -4.52
C LEU A 100 8.90 -23.91 -5.92
N THR A 101 8.08 -24.21 -6.92
CA THR A 101 8.16 -23.58 -8.24
C THR A 101 7.62 -22.16 -8.20
N VAL A 102 8.04 -21.30 -9.14
CA VAL A 102 7.52 -19.92 -9.26
C VAL A 102 5.99 -19.89 -9.34
N LYS A 103 5.40 -20.83 -10.09
CA LYS A 103 3.93 -20.93 -10.25
C LYS A 103 3.24 -21.28 -8.93
N GLU A 104 3.84 -22.14 -8.12
CA GLU A 104 3.31 -22.49 -6.79
C GLU A 104 3.44 -21.31 -5.84
N THR A 105 4.58 -20.62 -5.83
CA THR A 105 4.78 -19.41 -5.01
C THR A 105 3.76 -18.32 -5.35
N PHE A 106 3.43 -18.11 -6.63
CA PHE A 106 2.33 -17.21 -7.00
C PHE A 106 0.97 -17.65 -6.44
N LYS A 107 0.69 -18.96 -6.42
CA LYS A 107 -0.58 -19.50 -5.92
C LYS A 107 -0.69 -19.53 -4.41
N THR A 108 0.43 -19.51 -3.69
CA THR A 108 0.46 -19.57 -2.22
C THR A 108 0.80 -18.20 -1.64
N TRP A 109 2.03 -17.74 -1.84
CA TRP A 109 2.56 -16.51 -1.25
C TRP A 109 1.85 -15.25 -1.74
N THR A 110 1.78 -15.04 -3.06
CA THR A 110 1.13 -13.83 -3.62
C THR A 110 -0.34 -13.78 -3.24
N VAL A 111 -1.03 -14.93 -3.27
CA VAL A 111 -2.44 -15.03 -2.86
C VAL A 111 -2.59 -14.72 -1.36
N LEU A 112 -1.75 -15.31 -0.50
CA LEU A 112 -1.78 -15.08 0.95
C LEU A 112 -1.54 -13.61 1.31
N GLU A 113 -0.50 -12.99 0.76
CA GLU A 113 -0.18 -11.57 0.98
C GLU A 113 -1.32 -10.66 0.51
N THR A 114 -1.91 -10.97 -0.65
CA THR A 114 -3.05 -10.21 -1.18
C THR A 114 -4.29 -10.37 -0.31
N LEU A 115 -4.61 -11.58 0.15
CA LEU A 115 -5.72 -11.81 1.07
C LEU A 115 -5.52 -11.08 2.40
N LEU A 116 -4.31 -11.15 2.98
CA LEU A 116 -3.98 -10.46 4.21
C LEU A 116 -4.17 -8.94 4.08
N SER A 117 -3.71 -8.37 2.95
CA SER A 117 -3.89 -6.97 2.61
C SER A 117 -5.37 -6.55 2.58
N PHE A 118 -6.22 -7.30 1.87
CA PHE A 118 -7.65 -6.99 1.79
C PHE A 118 -8.42 -7.25 3.09
N ILE A 119 -8.05 -8.27 3.87
CA ILE A 119 -8.66 -8.54 5.18
C ILE A 119 -8.35 -7.40 6.15
N ALA A 120 -7.08 -6.96 6.20
CA ALA A 120 -6.68 -5.84 7.04
C ALA A 120 -7.40 -4.55 6.62
N PHE A 121 -7.48 -4.27 5.31
CA PHE A 121 -8.20 -3.12 4.79
C PHE A 121 -9.71 -3.17 5.08
N GLY A 122 -10.34 -4.33 4.90
CA GLY A 122 -11.74 -4.54 5.27
C GLY A 122 -11.99 -4.30 6.75
N GLY A 123 -11.07 -4.74 7.62
CA GLY A 123 -11.11 -4.44 9.06
C GLY A 123 -11.00 -2.95 9.36
N VAL A 124 -10.14 -2.22 8.64
CA VAL A 124 -10.05 -0.76 8.75
C VAL A 124 -11.37 -0.09 8.36
N LEU A 125 -11.94 -0.44 7.21
CA LEU A 125 -13.21 0.14 6.76
C LEU A 125 -14.36 -0.16 7.72
N LEU A 126 -14.39 -1.36 8.31
CA LEU A 126 -15.39 -1.69 9.32
C LEU A 126 -15.24 -0.85 10.58
N LEU A 127 -14.01 -0.63 11.06
CA LEU A 127 -13.76 0.21 12.24
C LEU A 127 -14.06 1.69 11.96
N ASP A 128 -13.75 2.17 10.76
CA ASP A 128 -14.03 3.54 10.30
C ASP A 128 -15.53 3.89 10.32
N MET A 129 -16.42 2.88 10.29
CA MET A 129 -17.86 3.10 10.44
C MET A 129 -18.29 3.44 11.87
N PHE A 130 -17.46 3.16 12.88
CA PHE A 130 -17.80 3.30 14.30
C PHE A 130 -17.02 4.40 15.01
N VAL A 131 -15.95 4.92 14.41
CA VAL A 131 -15.04 5.90 14.99
C VAL A 131 -15.16 7.21 14.23
#